data_AF-A0A7S1E1D8-F1
#
_entry.id   AF-A0A7S1E1D8-F1
#
_cell.length_a   1.000
_cell.length_b   1.000
_cell.length_c   1.000
_cell.angle_alpha   90.00
_cell.angle_beta   90.00
_cell.angle_gamma   90.00
#
_symmetry.space_group_name_H-M   'P 1'
#
loop_
_entity.id
_entity.type
_entity.pdbx_description
1 polymer ?
#
loop_
_entity_poly.entity_id
_entity_poly.type
_entity_poly.pdbx_seq_one_letter_code
_entity_poly.pdbx_strand_id
1 'polypeptide(L)'
;PAENAGLYKGLKELKELISSYQGLRENEARGPAIVNSIVSTAWTCNLDKDISDLPNLEGYDAKNDTAERRDDIVGKVYSQIMQIESRLLPCGLHTVGVPPTAEEAIATLVNIAQLDRPEDDIESLPRVIAASVGRDIN
;
A
#
# COMPACT_ATOMS: atom_id res chain seq x y z
N PRO A 1 8.63 17.18 -12.08
CA PRO A 1 9.24 15.98 -11.46
C PRO A 1 8.11 15.05 -11.04
N ALA A 2 8.35 13.74 -11.00
CA ALA A 2 7.31 12.80 -10.64
C ALA A 2 7.34 12.55 -9.13
N GLU A 3 6.18 12.60 -8.48
CA GLU A 3 6.05 12.44 -7.03
C GLU A 3 5.11 11.27 -6.74
N ASN A 4 5.30 10.64 -5.58
CA ASN A 4 4.36 9.67 -5.06
C ASN A 4 3.04 10.37 -4.74
N ALA A 5 1.91 9.82 -5.20
CA ALA A 5 0.59 10.40 -4.98
C ALA A 5 0.25 10.57 -3.49
N GLY A 6 0.83 9.71 -2.63
CA GLY A 6 0.61 9.74 -1.20
C GLY A 6 -0.81 9.33 -0.80
N LEU A 7 -1.15 9.55 0.47
CA LEU A 7 -2.48 9.28 1.01
C LEU A 7 -3.05 10.52 1.69
N TYR A 8 -4.37 10.70 1.59
CA TYR A 8 -5.06 11.87 2.13
C TYR A 8 -6.39 11.49 2.76
N LYS A 9 -6.82 12.27 3.76
CA LYS A 9 -8.13 12.14 4.44
C LYS A 9 -8.41 10.70 4.87
N GLY A 10 -9.54 10.12 4.45
CA GLY A 10 -9.95 8.76 4.81
C GLY A 10 -8.94 7.68 4.42
N LEU A 11 -8.15 7.87 3.36
CA LEU A 11 -7.11 6.90 2.98
C LEU A 11 -5.93 6.90 3.96
N LYS A 12 -5.62 8.05 4.56
CA LYS A 12 -4.60 8.15 5.60
C LYS A 12 -5.08 7.50 6.90
N GLU A 13 -6.34 7.78 7.29
CA GLU A 13 -6.98 7.15 8.45
C GLU A 13 -7.03 5.63 8.30
N LEU A 14 -7.35 5.14 7.09
CA LEU A 14 -7.36 3.72 6.79
C LEU A 14 -5.98 3.06 6.96
N LYS A 15 -4.89 3.73 6.54
CA LYS A 15 -3.52 3.25 6.78
C LYS A 15 -3.19 3.17 8.28
N GLU A 16 -3.60 4.17 9.07
CA GLU A 16 -3.39 4.17 10.53
C GLU A 16 -4.16 3.04 11.23
N LEU A 17 -5.38 2.73 10.77
CA LEU A 17 -6.17 1.59 11.25
C LEU A 17 -5.48 0.26 10.94
N ILE A 18 -4.92 0.11 9.74
CA ILE A 18 -4.17 -1.10 9.34
C ILE A 18 -2.90 -1.25 10.18
N SER A 19 -2.14 -0.17 10.43
CA SER A 19 -0.98 -0.22 11.32
C SER A 19 -1.37 -0.62 12.74
N SER A 20 -2.51 -0.15 13.23
CA SER A 20 -3.02 -0.50 14.56
C SER A 20 -3.44 -1.98 14.66
N TYR A 21 -3.88 -2.59 13.56
CA TYR A 21 -4.24 -4.01 13.51
C TYR A 21 -3.06 -4.92 13.87
N GLN A 22 -1.83 -4.59 13.45
CA GLN A 22 -0.64 -5.41 13.74
C GLN A 22 -0.43 -5.66 15.24
N GLY A 23 -0.65 -4.63 16.08
CA GLY A 23 -0.52 -4.75 17.54
C GLY A 23 -1.75 -5.34 18.24
N LEU A 24 -2.88 -5.43 17.55
CA LEU A 24 -4.18 -5.82 18.13
C LEU A 24 -4.74 -7.12 17.55
N ARG A 25 -4.04 -7.71 16.58
CA ARG A 25 -4.38 -8.97 15.90
C ARG A 25 -4.64 -10.11 16.88
N GLU A 26 -3.79 -10.30 17.88
CA GLU A 26 -3.91 -11.38 18.87
C GLU A 26 -4.97 -11.10 19.95
N ASN A 27 -5.53 -9.89 20.00
CA ASN A 27 -6.55 -9.55 20.97
C ASN A 27 -7.93 -10.02 20.46
N GLU A 28 -8.49 -11.05 21.09
CA GLU A 28 -9.77 -11.66 20.70
C GLU A 28 -10.95 -10.67 20.65
N ALA A 29 -10.93 -9.59 21.45
CA ALA A 29 -11.99 -8.60 21.47
C ALA A 29 -11.71 -7.40 20.55
N ARG A 30 -10.45 -6.93 20.47
CA ARG A 30 -10.07 -5.70 19.74
C ARG A 30 -9.67 -5.94 18.29
N GLY A 31 -9.13 -7.13 17.97
CA GLY A 31 -8.79 -7.53 16.60
C GLY A 31 -9.99 -7.46 15.65
N PRO A 32 -11.12 -8.15 15.94
CA PRO A 32 -12.30 -8.08 15.08
C PRO A 32 -12.90 -6.67 14.99
N ALA A 33 -12.92 -5.92 16.10
CA ALA A 33 -13.45 -4.55 16.11
C ALA A 33 -12.70 -3.62 15.13
N ILE A 34 -11.36 -3.73 15.08
CA ILE A 34 -10.55 -2.96 14.14
C ILE A 34 -10.77 -3.38 12.71
N VAL A 35 -10.92 -4.68 12.44
CA VAL A 35 -11.22 -5.17 11.09
C VAL A 35 -12.56 -4.62 10.60
N ASN A 36 -13.59 -4.60 11.46
CA ASN A 36 -14.87 -3.96 11.14
C ASN A 36 -14.70 -2.46 10.83
N SER A 37 -13.88 -1.74 11.60
CA SER A 37 -13.56 -0.33 11.29
C SER A 37 -12.81 -0.16 9.97
N ILE A 38 -11.84 -1.04 9.66
CA ILE A 38 -11.10 -1.03 8.39
C ILE A 38 -12.07 -1.23 7.22
N VAL A 39 -12.97 -2.22 7.31
CA VAL A 39 -13.99 -2.48 6.28
C VAL A 39 -14.90 -1.26 6.11
N SER A 40 -15.41 -0.69 7.21
CA SER A 40 -16.27 0.49 7.16
C SER A 40 -15.59 1.70 6.51
N THR A 41 -14.33 1.96 6.86
CA THR A 41 -13.57 3.07 6.29
C THR A 41 -13.19 2.80 4.83
N ALA A 42 -12.91 1.54 4.45
CA ALA A 42 -12.66 1.14 3.07
C ALA A 42 -13.88 1.40 2.17
N TRP A 43 -15.09 1.07 2.64
CA TRP A 43 -16.35 1.42 1.97
C TRP A 43 -16.55 2.93 1.84
N THR A 44 -16.23 3.69 2.90
CA THR A 44 -16.30 5.17 2.86
C THR A 44 -15.33 5.74 1.81
N CYS A 45 -14.19 5.08 1.60
CA CYS A 45 -13.20 5.43 0.58
C CYS A 45 -13.53 4.88 -0.82
N ASN A 46 -14.67 4.21 -1.01
CA ASN A 46 -15.09 3.54 -2.26
C ASN A 46 -14.13 2.43 -2.75
N LEU A 47 -13.35 1.81 -1.86
CA LEU A 47 -12.45 0.71 -2.22
C LEU A 47 -13.19 -0.62 -2.48
N ASP A 48 -14.49 -0.68 -2.22
CA ASP A 48 -15.36 -1.81 -2.54
C ASP A 48 -15.40 -2.14 -4.03
N LYS A 49 -15.12 -1.15 -4.88
CA LYS A 49 -15.08 -1.31 -6.35
C LYS A 49 -13.75 -1.85 -6.85
N ASP A 50 -12.69 -1.65 -6.09
CA ASP A 50 -11.32 -2.07 -6.43
C ASP A 50 -10.96 -3.42 -5.78
N ILE A 51 -11.66 -3.79 -4.70
CA ILE A 51 -11.45 -5.05 -3.96
C ILE A 51 -12.68 -5.94 -4.12
N SER A 52 -12.60 -6.89 -5.04
CA SER A 52 -13.71 -7.82 -5.36
C SER A 52 -14.17 -8.71 -4.19
N ASP A 53 -13.30 -8.92 -3.20
CA ASP A 53 -13.54 -9.77 -2.03
C ASP A 53 -13.69 -8.95 -0.74
N LEU A 54 -14.06 -7.67 -0.86
CA LEU A 54 -14.37 -6.84 0.30
C LEU A 54 -15.73 -7.26 0.86
N PRO A 55 -15.82 -7.60 2.16
CA PRO A 55 -17.09 -8.00 2.75
C PRO A 55 -18.10 -6.85 2.79
N ASN A 56 -19.39 -7.18 2.70
CA ASN A 56 -20.48 -6.21 2.71
C ASN A 56 -20.69 -5.63 4.12
N LEU A 57 -20.81 -4.30 4.18
CA LEU A 57 -20.95 -3.53 5.41
C LEU A 57 -22.20 -3.88 6.24
N GLU A 58 -23.32 -4.27 5.61
CA GLU A 58 -24.60 -4.50 6.30
C GLU A 58 -24.79 -5.92 6.86
N GLY A 59 -23.82 -6.82 6.69
CA GLY A 59 -23.92 -8.20 7.17
C GLY A 59 -22.62 -8.83 7.66
N TYR A 60 -21.52 -8.09 7.60
CA TYR A 60 -20.21 -8.58 8.01
C TYR A 60 -19.89 -8.21 9.46
N ASP A 61 -19.57 -9.22 10.25
CA ASP A 61 -18.91 -9.03 11.55
C ASP A 61 -17.67 -9.92 11.59
N ALA A 62 -16.50 -9.27 11.63
CA ALA A 62 -15.22 -9.94 11.75
C ALA A 62 -15.18 -10.89 12.95
N LYS A 63 -15.98 -10.68 14.00
CA LYS A 63 -16.03 -11.57 15.17
C LYS A 63 -16.42 -13.01 14.81
N ASN A 64 -17.21 -13.20 13.76
CA ASN A 64 -17.66 -14.51 13.29
C ASN A 64 -16.67 -15.18 12.32
N ASP A 65 -15.60 -14.47 11.93
CA ASP A 65 -14.55 -14.97 11.02
C ASP A 65 -13.32 -15.50 11.77
N THR A 66 -12.51 -16.29 11.06
CA THR A 66 -11.20 -16.75 11.57
C THR A 66 -10.15 -15.64 11.50
N ALA A 67 -9.08 -15.78 12.29
CA ALA A 67 -7.99 -14.81 12.29
C ALA A 67 -7.30 -14.72 10.92
N GLU A 68 -7.15 -15.84 10.21
CA GLU A 68 -6.53 -15.86 8.89
C GLU A 68 -7.37 -15.10 7.85
N ARG A 69 -8.70 -15.23 7.91
CA ARG A 69 -9.59 -14.51 6.99
C ARG A 69 -9.56 -13.00 7.25
N ARG A 70 -9.47 -12.59 8.51
CA ARG A 70 -9.28 -11.18 8.89
C ARG A 70 -7.97 -10.62 8.34
N ASP A 71 -6.88 -11.39 8.47
CA ASP A 71 -5.58 -10.99 7.93
C ASP A 71 -5.59 -10.85 6.41
N ASP A 72 -6.27 -11.76 5.70
CA ASP A 72 -6.43 -11.69 4.25
C ASP A 72 -7.19 -10.43 3.80
N ILE A 73 -8.29 -10.09 4.49
CA ILE A 73 -9.04 -8.85 4.22
C ILE A 73 -8.16 -7.62 4.44
N VAL A 74 -7.49 -7.54 5.60
CA VAL A 74 -6.60 -6.41 5.90
C VAL A 74 -5.46 -6.31 4.88
N GLY A 75 -4.88 -7.44 4.47
CA GLY A 75 -3.82 -7.51 3.46
C GLY A 75 -4.26 -7.00 2.09
N LYS A 76 -5.49 -7.34 1.65
CA LYS A 76 -6.06 -6.84 0.38
C LYS A 76 -6.27 -5.33 0.40
N VAL A 77 -6.82 -4.80 1.49
CA VAL A 77 -7.01 -3.35 1.66
C VAL A 77 -5.66 -2.64 1.71
N TYR A 78 -4.67 -3.21 2.43
CA TYR A 78 -3.32 -2.66 2.50
C TYR A 78 -2.64 -2.62 1.13
N SER A 79 -2.75 -3.70 0.34
CA SER A 79 -2.19 -3.77 -1.02
C SER A 79 -2.73 -2.64 -1.90
N GLN A 80 -4.04 -2.40 -1.89
CA GLN A 80 -4.64 -1.30 -2.65
C GLN A 80 -4.17 0.08 -2.18
N ILE A 81 -4.07 0.30 -0.87
CA ILE A 81 -3.53 1.55 -0.32
C ILE A 81 -2.08 1.76 -0.76
N MET A 82 -1.26 0.71 -0.70
CA MET A 82 0.13 0.79 -1.17
C MET A 82 0.20 1.09 -2.66
N GLN A 83 -0.66 0.51 -3.49
CA GLN A 83 -0.74 0.81 -4.92
C GLN A 83 -1.05 2.30 -5.16
N ILE A 84 -1.97 2.88 -4.40
CA ILE A 84 -2.29 4.31 -4.49
C ILE A 84 -1.11 5.16 -4.02
N GLU A 85 -0.53 4.86 -2.86
CA GLU A 85 0.55 5.65 -2.25
C GLU A 85 1.84 5.65 -3.08
N SER A 86 2.20 4.50 -3.64
CA SER A 86 3.41 4.31 -4.45
C SER A 86 3.28 4.81 -5.88
N ARG A 87 2.07 5.17 -6.32
CA ARG A 87 1.84 5.62 -7.70
C ARG A 87 2.57 6.92 -7.94
N LEU A 88 3.52 6.88 -8.88
CA LEU A 88 4.28 8.04 -9.29
C LEU A 88 3.52 8.81 -10.39
N LEU A 89 3.22 10.07 -10.13
CA LEU A 89 2.52 10.94 -11.08
C LEU A 89 3.25 12.30 -11.15
N PRO A 90 3.32 12.95 -12.33
CA PRO A 90 3.80 14.32 -12.41
C PRO A 90 2.79 15.26 -11.74
N CYS A 91 3.11 15.74 -10.54
CA CYS A 91 2.30 16.69 -9.79
C CYS A 91 2.68 18.13 -10.17
N GLY A 92 2.36 18.55 -11.39
CA GLY A 92 2.62 19.93 -11.83
C GLY A 92 2.88 20.06 -13.33
N LEU A 93 3.30 21.25 -13.74
CA LEU A 93 3.65 21.57 -15.13
C LEU A 93 5.15 21.80 -15.27
N HIS A 94 5.73 21.32 -16.36
CA HIS A 94 7.12 21.58 -16.68
C HIS A 94 7.30 22.98 -17.27
N THR A 95 8.35 23.69 -16.85
CA THR A 95 8.79 24.94 -17.46
C THR A 95 10.06 24.69 -18.27
N VAL A 96 10.01 25.01 -19.56
CA VAL A 96 11.14 24.80 -20.48
C VAL A 96 12.38 25.56 -19.99
N GLY A 97 13.52 24.87 -19.95
CA GLY A 97 14.79 25.43 -19.47
C GLY A 97 15.02 25.34 -17.96
N VAL A 98 14.05 24.79 -17.20
CA VAL A 98 14.19 24.56 -15.76
C VAL A 98 14.31 23.04 -15.50
N PRO A 99 15.53 22.50 -15.31
CA PRO A 99 15.71 21.10 -14.94
C PRO A 99 15.24 20.85 -13.49
N PRO A 100 14.89 19.61 -13.14
CA PRO A 100 14.59 19.26 -11.76
C PRO A 100 15.84 19.36 -10.88
N THR A 101 15.63 19.70 -9.62
CA THR A 101 16.67 19.65 -8.58
C THR A 101 17.00 18.20 -8.20
N ALA A 102 18.10 18.01 -7.47
CA ALA A 102 18.50 16.68 -6.99
C ALA A 102 17.44 16.03 -6.09
N GLU A 103 16.80 16.81 -5.21
CA GLU A 103 15.74 16.33 -4.32
C GLU A 103 14.48 15.89 -5.10
N GLU A 104 14.09 16.68 -6.10
CA GLU A 104 12.96 16.38 -6.98
C GLU A 104 13.19 15.16 -7.90
N ALA A 105 14.46 14.78 -8.11
CA ALA A 105 14.82 13.62 -8.90
C ALA A 105 14.80 12.29 -8.11
N ILE A 106 14.71 12.35 -6.77
CA ILE A 106 14.81 11.17 -5.89
C ILE A 106 13.76 10.12 -6.27
N ALA A 107 12.49 10.51 -6.41
CA ALA A 107 11.42 9.55 -6.67
C ALA A 107 11.55 8.88 -8.06
N THR A 108 12.07 9.63 -9.04
CA THR A 108 12.44 9.07 -10.36
C THR A 108 13.59 8.07 -10.23
N LEU A 109 14.64 8.41 -9.47
CA LEU A 109 15.79 7.53 -9.26
C LEU A 109 15.42 6.25 -8.50
N VAL A 110 14.52 6.32 -7.52
CA VAL A 110 14.02 5.14 -6.81
C VAL A 110 13.35 4.17 -7.77
N ASN A 111 12.54 4.65 -8.72
CA ASN A 111 11.91 3.79 -9.72
C ASN A 111 12.93 3.19 -10.71
N ILE A 112 13.93 3.98 -11.11
CA ILE A 112 15.03 3.48 -11.94
C ILE A 112 15.76 2.32 -11.23
N ALA A 113 15.97 2.43 -9.92
CA ALA A 113 16.62 1.41 -9.11
C ALA A 113 15.74 0.18 -8.83
N GLN A 114 14.44 0.23 -9.11
CA GLN A 114 13.53 -0.91 -8.97
C GLN A 114 13.52 -1.86 -10.16
N LEU A 115 14.17 -1.49 -11.27
CA LEU A 115 14.20 -2.29 -12.49
C LEU A 115 15.54 -3.02 -12.65
N ASP A 116 15.47 -4.30 -13.00
CA ASP A 116 16.64 -5.06 -13.42
C ASP A 116 17.09 -4.58 -14.80
N ARG A 117 18.40 -4.47 -15.02
CA ARG A 117 19.02 -4.07 -16.29
C ARG A 117 19.96 -5.17 -16.75
N PRO A 118 19.42 -6.24 -17.37
CA PRO A 118 20.24 -7.36 -17.84
C PRO A 118 21.27 -6.93 -18.90
N GLU A 119 21.01 -5.86 -19.64
CA GLU A 119 21.94 -5.27 -20.59
C GLU A 119 23.22 -4.72 -19.95
N ASP A 120 23.13 -4.29 -18.69
CA ASP A 120 24.23 -3.70 -17.93
C ASP A 120 24.75 -4.64 -16.82
N ASP A 121 24.18 -5.86 -16.70
CA ASP A 121 24.43 -6.82 -15.62
C ASP A 121 24.15 -6.23 -14.21
N ILE A 122 23.11 -5.39 -14.11
CA ILE A 122 22.71 -4.72 -12.87
C ILE A 122 21.38 -5.28 -12.38
N GLU A 123 21.40 -5.82 -11.16
CA GLU A 123 20.18 -6.21 -10.43
C GLU A 123 19.50 -4.99 -9.79
N SER A 124 18.17 -5.02 -9.76
CA SER A 124 17.38 -4.03 -9.05
C SER A 124 17.63 -4.07 -7.54
N LEU A 125 17.51 -2.92 -6.90
CA LEU A 125 17.68 -2.80 -5.45
C LEU A 125 16.72 -3.73 -4.66
N PRO A 126 15.42 -3.86 -5.03
CA PRO A 126 14.53 -4.83 -4.39
C PRO A 126 14.99 -6.28 -4.53
N ARG A 127 15.50 -6.70 -5.71
CA ARG A 127 16.03 -8.06 -5.93
C ARG A 127 17.25 -8.33 -5.04
N VAL A 128 18.18 -7.38 -4.95
CA VAL A 128 19.35 -7.49 -4.07
C VAL A 128 18.93 -7.62 -2.59
N ILE A 129 17.94 -6.82 -2.15
CA ILE A 129 17.41 -6.91 -0.79
C ILE A 129 16.74 -8.27 -0.55
N ALA A 130 15.93 -8.75 -1.49
CA ALA A 130 15.26 -10.04 -1.38
C ALA A 130 16.29 -11.19 -1.30
N ALA A 131 17.29 -11.19 -2.17
CA ALA A 131 18.37 -12.17 -2.18
C ALA A 131 19.15 -12.19 -0.85
N SER A 132 19.36 -11.01 -0.23
CA SER A 132 20.06 -10.90 1.06
C SER A 132 19.34 -11.61 2.22
N VAL A 133 18.02 -11.79 2.12
CA VAL A 133 17.19 -12.51 3.10
C VAL A 133 16.75 -13.89 2.61
N GLY A 134 17.35 -14.39 1.51
CA GLY A 134 17.03 -15.70 0.94
C GLY A 134 15.63 -15.78 0.32
N ARG A 135 15.08 -14.65 -0.14
CA ARG A 135 13.79 -14.58 -0.84
C ARG A 135 13.99 -14.22 -2.31
N ASP A 136 13.07 -14.68 -3.13
CA ASP A 136 12.96 -14.28 -4.53
C ASP A 136 11.76 -13.33 -4.68
N ILE A 137 11.91 -12.31 -5.53
CA ILE A 137 10.88 -11.29 -5.81
C ILE A 137 10.18 -11.52 -7.17
N ASN A 138 10.52 -12.63 -7.86
CA ASN A 138 9.87 -13.04 -9.11
C ASN A 138 8.35 -13.21 -9.01
#